data_AF-A0A067LSA7-F1
#
_entry.id   AF-A0A067LSA7-F1
#
_cell.length_a   1.000
_cell.length_b   1.000
_cell.length_c   1.000
_cell.angle_alpha   90.00
_cell.angle_beta   90.00
_cell.angle_gamma   90.00
#
_symmetry.space_group_name_H-M   'P 1'
#
loop_
_entity.id
_entity.type
_entity.pdbx_description
1 polymer ?
#
loop_
_entity_poly.entity_id
_entity_poly.type
_entity_poly.pdbx_seq_one_letter_code
_entity_poly.pdbx_strand_id
1 'polypeptide(L)'
;MHRDNQEAARASAPQSGVADESIPKPRRKSEITIAQIHRHMNLGGSQHDREWLNIRNSVQDSVGAAHFNWDYTWKDQKSTKISNALADVEKNIPEFRRFVLSWGALYVIQGFFSGHSSYENTKDNTATYNGRRRMRRQQQHAAAHSPPPNAEYATNQHGAGPSHTSRCTPDGGDDDSGAATAASSFGVEVAGRLPRLPGDESSELESESSNASSSDSESGSDS
;
A
#
# COMPACT_ATOMS: atom_id res chain seq x y z
N MET A 1 -31.71 42.95 -40.71
CA MET A 1 -31.16 41.63 -41.08
C MET A 1 -30.49 41.04 -39.84
N HIS A 2 -31.11 39.96 -39.34
CA HIS A 2 -30.68 38.95 -38.36
C HIS A 2 -29.25 38.98 -37.81
N ARG A 3 -29.10 39.22 -36.50
CA ARG A 3 -28.04 38.64 -35.65
C ARG A 3 -28.52 38.51 -34.20
N ASP A 4 -29.46 37.60 -33.96
CA ASP A 4 -29.79 37.11 -32.61
C ASP A 4 -29.72 35.59 -32.66
N ASN A 5 -28.53 35.03 -32.39
CA ASN A 5 -28.33 33.60 -32.19
C ASN A 5 -26.92 33.38 -31.64
N GLN A 6 -26.77 33.35 -30.31
CA GLN A 6 -25.82 32.49 -29.57
C GLN A 6 -25.77 32.84 -28.08
N GLU A 7 -26.91 32.86 -27.37
CA GLU A 7 -26.86 33.01 -25.91
C GLU A 7 -27.92 32.18 -25.18
N ALA A 8 -28.13 30.94 -25.65
CA ALA A 8 -29.04 30.00 -24.99
C ALA A 8 -28.53 28.54 -24.96
N ALA A 9 -27.21 28.32 -25.01
CA ALA A 9 -26.62 26.97 -24.98
C ALA A 9 -25.50 26.79 -23.94
N ARG A 10 -25.46 27.62 -22.89
CA ARG A 10 -24.51 27.45 -21.77
C ARG A 10 -25.15 27.12 -20.42
N ALA A 11 -26.45 26.84 -20.39
CA ALA A 11 -27.15 26.36 -19.20
C ALA A 11 -27.37 24.85 -19.32
N SER A 12 -26.37 24.05 -18.95
CA SER A 12 -26.46 22.67 -18.42
C SER A 12 -25.11 21.96 -18.58
N ALA A 13 -24.08 22.46 -17.93
CA ALA A 13 -23.04 21.55 -17.46
C ALA A 13 -23.62 20.91 -16.19
N PRO A 14 -23.72 19.57 -16.09
CA PRO A 14 -24.04 18.95 -14.82
C PRO A 14 -22.92 19.33 -13.84
N GLN A 15 -23.27 20.15 -12.85
CA GLN A 15 -22.49 20.27 -11.63
C GLN A 15 -22.56 18.89 -10.96
N SER A 16 -21.66 18.00 -11.37
CA SER A 16 -21.37 16.76 -10.66
C SER A 16 -20.79 17.16 -9.32
N GLY A 17 -21.68 17.31 -8.34
CA GLY A 17 -21.35 17.62 -6.96
C GLY A 17 -20.56 16.49 -6.32
N VAL A 18 -19.24 16.58 -6.40
CA VAL A 18 -18.33 16.20 -5.32
C VAL A 18 -17.24 17.26 -5.38
N ALA A 19 -17.15 18.11 -4.35
CA ALA A 19 -15.94 18.89 -4.16
C ALA A 19 -14.80 17.88 -4.12
N ASP A 20 -13.89 17.92 -5.10
CA ASP A 20 -12.72 17.05 -5.14
C ASP A 20 -11.78 17.49 -4.01
N GLU A 21 -12.15 17.11 -2.79
CA GLU A 21 -11.50 17.56 -1.58
C GLU A 21 -10.13 16.91 -1.56
N SER A 22 -9.13 17.72 -1.92
CA SER A 22 -7.74 17.35 -1.91
C SER A 22 -7.32 17.01 -0.48
N ILE A 23 -6.75 15.83 -0.28
CA ILE A 23 -6.31 15.31 1.01
C ILE A 23 -4.85 15.72 1.21
N PRO A 24 -4.55 16.67 2.12
CA PRO A 24 -3.19 17.11 2.37
C PRO A 24 -2.36 16.01 3.04
N LYS A 25 -1.06 16.02 2.79
CA LYS A 25 -0.13 15.12 3.47
C LYS A 25 -0.05 15.49 4.96
N PRO A 26 -0.16 14.53 5.89
CA PRO A 26 0.07 14.78 7.31
C PRO A 26 1.44 15.40 7.58
N ARG A 27 1.51 16.33 8.54
CA ARG A 27 2.76 17.02 8.88
C ARG A 27 3.77 16.07 9.50
N ARG A 28 3.30 15.10 10.29
CA ARG A 28 4.18 14.12 10.94
C ARG A 28 4.13 12.80 10.20
N LYS A 29 5.29 12.18 10.02
CA LYS A 29 5.40 10.88 9.35
C LYS A 29 4.68 9.77 10.12
N SER A 30 4.65 9.85 11.45
CA SER A 30 3.96 8.90 12.32
C SER A 30 2.44 8.92 12.16
N GLU A 31 1.87 9.99 11.60
CA GLU A 31 0.43 10.08 11.35
C GLU A 31 0.06 9.32 10.07
N ILE A 32 1.00 9.16 9.13
CA ILE A 32 0.76 8.47 7.86
C ILE A 32 0.65 6.96 8.10
N THR A 33 -0.57 6.46 8.06
CA THR A 33 -0.90 5.04 8.27
C THR A 33 -1.81 4.51 7.18
N ILE A 34 -1.79 3.19 6.96
CA ILE A 34 -2.74 2.52 6.05
C ILE A 34 -4.19 2.75 6.51
N ALA A 35 -4.46 2.74 7.81
CA ALA A 35 -5.79 3.03 8.36
C ALA A 35 -6.28 4.44 7.98
N GLN A 36 -5.39 5.44 7.93
CA GLN A 36 -5.74 6.78 7.47
C GLN A 36 -6.06 6.80 5.97
N ILE A 37 -5.28 6.10 5.14
CA ILE A 37 -5.55 5.98 3.71
C ILE A 37 -6.91 5.31 3.48
N HIS A 38 -7.19 4.21 4.19
CA HIS A 38 -8.50 3.54 4.15
C HIS A 38 -9.64 4.48 4.48
N ARG A 39 -9.50 5.27 5.56
CA ARG A 39 -10.53 6.23 5.96
C ARG A 39 -10.82 7.25 4.85
N HIS A 40 -9.78 7.80 4.23
CA HIS A 40 -9.96 8.78 3.15
C HIS A 40 -10.51 8.19 1.85
N MET A 41 -10.27 6.90 1.60
CA MET A 41 -10.82 6.17 0.47
C MET A 41 -12.18 5.53 0.77
N ASN A 42 -12.75 5.72 1.96
CA ASN A 42 -13.96 5.04 2.43
C ASN A 42 -13.86 3.50 2.46
N LEU A 43 -12.65 2.96 2.69
CA LEU A 43 -12.33 1.52 2.77
C LEU A 43 -12.11 1.08 4.22
N GLY A 44 -12.79 1.71 5.16
CA GLY A 44 -12.65 1.41 6.59
C GLY A 44 -13.48 0.21 7.02
N GLY A 45 -12.87 -0.74 7.72
CA GLY A 45 -13.55 -1.94 8.25
C GLY A 45 -13.35 -3.17 7.38
N SER A 46 -13.60 -4.35 7.97
CA SER A 46 -13.32 -5.65 7.34
C SER A 46 -14.19 -5.94 6.10
N GLN A 47 -15.34 -5.28 5.96
CA GLN A 47 -16.21 -5.45 4.81
C GLN A 47 -15.57 -4.98 3.48
N HIS A 48 -14.53 -4.13 3.54
CA HIS A 48 -13.79 -3.64 2.38
C HIS A 48 -12.45 -4.34 2.16
N ASP A 49 -12.17 -5.44 2.89
CA ASP A 49 -10.89 -6.15 2.78
C ASP A 49 -10.62 -6.65 1.35
N ARG A 50 -11.67 -7.04 0.62
CA ARG A 50 -11.58 -7.46 -0.78
C ARG A 50 -11.19 -6.30 -1.71
N GLU A 51 -11.78 -5.12 -1.50
CA GLU A 51 -11.47 -3.93 -2.29
C GLU A 51 -10.03 -3.49 -2.04
N TRP A 52 -9.60 -3.52 -0.77
CA TRP A 52 -8.22 -3.24 -0.41
C TRP A 52 -7.24 -4.26 -1.02
N LEU A 53 -7.60 -5.54 -1.04
CA LEU A 53 -6.80 -6.56 -1.70
C LEU A 53 -6.64 -6.28 -3.21
N ASN A 54 -7.70 -5.85 -3.88
CA ASN A 54 -7.64 -5.46 -5.29
C ASN A 54 -6.69 -4.28 -5.51
N ILE A 55 -6.75 -3.27 -4.64
CA ILE A 55 -5.82 -2.13 -4.68
C ILE A 55 -4.38 -2.60 -4.53
N ARG A 56 -4.10 -3.50 -3.58
CA ARG A 56 -2.76 -4.05 -3.38
C ARG A 56 -2.26 -4.82 -4.60
N ASN A 57 -3.14 -5.61 -5.23
CA ASN A 57 -2.80 -6.34 -6.45
C ASN A 57 -2.48 -5.37 -7.60
N SER A 58 -3.29 -4.33 -7.79
CA SER A 58 -3.02 -3.30 -8.80
C SER A 58 -1.69 -2.58 -8.54
N VAL A 59 -1.38 -2.24 -7.30
CA VAL A 59 -0.08 -1.66 -6.94
C VAL A 59 1.07 -2.62 -7.23
N GLN A 60 0.90 -3.91 -6.92
CA GLN A 60 1.89 -4.93 -7.25
C GLN A 60 2.15 -5.01 -8.76
N ASP A 61 1.09 -4.98 -9.57
CA ASP A 61 1.19 -5.03 -11.03
C ASP A 61 1.90 -3.79 -11.57
N SER A 62 1.54 -2.58 -11.09
CA SER A 62 2.20 -1.33 -11.49
C SER A 62 3.68 -1.28 -11.08
N VAL A 63 4.03 -1.79 -9.89
CA VAL A 63 5.43 -1.92 -9.45
C VAL A 63 6.19 -2.92 -10.31
N GLY A 64 5.58 -4.05 -10.64
CA GLY A 64 6.15 -5.05 -11.54
C GLY A 64 6.43 -4.47 -12.93
N ALA A 65 5.47 -3.74 -13.49
CA ALA A 65 5.57 -3.11 -14.81
C ALA A 65 6.60 -1.96 -14.85
N ALA A 66 6.81 -1.25 -13.74
CA ALA A 66 7.83 -0.21 -13.63
C ALA A 66 9.27 -0.74 -13.53
N HIS A 67 9.45 -2.06 -13.43
CA HIS A 67 10.76 -2.73 -13.37
C HIS A 67 11.69 -2.15 -12.30
N PHE A 68 11.22 -1.96 -11.07
CA PHE A 68 12.07 -1.50 -9.98
C PHE A 68 13.28 -2.42 -9.77
N ASN A 69 14.40 -1.85 -9.30
CA ASN A 69 15.57 -2.66 -8.96
C ASN A 69 15.45 -3.15 -7.52
N TRP A 70 15.25 -4.45 -7.31
CA TRP A 70 15.04 -5.02 -5.98
C TRP A 70 16.27 -5.01 -5.07
N ASP A 71 17.46 -4.86 -5.66
CA ASP A 71 18.74 -4.75 -4.93
C ASP A 71 18.96 -3.35 -4.34
N TYR A 72 18.21 -2.36 -4.81
CA TYR A 72 18.36 -0.97 -4.41
C TYR A 72 17.36 -0.62 -3.31
N THR A 73 17.77 0.26 -2.39
CA THR A 73 16.80 0.80 -1.44
C THR A 73 15.77 1.67 -2.17
N TRP A 74 14.62 1.90 -1.55
CA TRP A 74 13.58 2.77 -2.13
C TRP A 74 14.12 4.14 -2.57
N LYS A 75 15.05 4.70 -1.80
CA LYS A 75 15.61 6.04 -2.04
C LYS A 75 16.53 6.10 -3.26
N ASP A 76 17.10 4.95 -3.63
CA ASP A 76 18.07 4.82 -4.73
C ASP A 76 17.39 4.42 -6.04
N GLN A 77 16.06 4.28 -6.03
CA GLN A 77 15.29 4.01 -7.25
C GLN A 77 15.30 5.22 -8.18
N LYS A 78 15.32 4.94 -9.48
CA LYS A 78 15.22 5.99 -10.50
C LYS A 78 13.87 6.70 -10.36
N SER A 79 13.90 8.03 -10.26
CA SER A 79 12.70 8.86 -10.15
C SER A 79 11.69 8.60 -11.27
N THR A 80 12.16 8.35 -12.49
CA THR A 80 11.31 8.01 -13.64
C THR A 80 10.50 6.73 -13.43
N LYS A 81 11.06 5.71 -12.78
CA LYS A 81 10.34 4.47 -12.45
C LYS A 81 9.27 4.71 -11.38
N ILE A 82 9.58 5.53 -10.38
CA ILE A 82 8.62 5.95 -9.34
C ILE A 82 7.45 6.69 -9.99
N SER A 83 7.74 7.68 -10.84
CA SER A 83 6.71 8.46 -11.53
C SER A 83 5.83 7.58 -12.44
N ASN A 84 6.42 6.62 -13.17
CA ASN A 84 5.66 5.70 -14.00
C ASN A 84 4.72 4.81 -13.18
N ALA A 85 5.21 4.26 -12.07
CA ALA A 85 4.39 3.44 -11.17
C ALA A 85 3.25 4.25 -10.55
N LEU A 86 3.52 5.50 -10.13
CA LEU A 86 2.50 6.41 -9.61
C LEU A 86 1.42 6.70 -10.66
N ALA A 87 1.82 7.06 -11.88
CA ALA A 87 0.89 7.36 -12.96
C ALA A 87 0.00 6.16 -13.31
N ASP A 88 0.57 4.95 -13.31
CA ASP A 88 -0.20 3.72 -13.56
C ASP A 88 -1.17 3.40 -12.41
N VAL A 89 -0.73 3.53 -11.15
CA VAL A 89 -1.61 3.38 -9.98
C VAL A 89 -2.76 4.37 -10.00
N GLU A 90 -2.51 5.65 -10.28
CA GLU A 90 -3.55 6.69 -10.37
C GLU A 90 -4.47 6.55 -11.59
N LYS A 91 -4.03 5.80 -12.60
CA LYS A 91 -4.87 5.43 -13.75
C LYS A 91 -5.83 4.29 -13.36
N ASN A 92 -5.33 3.30 -12.62
CA ASN A 92 -6.12 2.13 -12.21
C ASN A 92 -7.01 2.41 -10.99
N ILE A 93 -6.60 3.32 -10.11
CA ILE A 93 -7.27 3.67 -8.85
C ILE A 93 -7.34 5.21 -8.77
N PRO A 94 -8.33 5.84 -9.42
CA PRO A 94 -8.45 7.29 -9.50
C PRO A 94 -8.59 7.99 -8.14
N GLU A 95 -9.05 7.29 -7.10
CA GLU A 95 -9.21 7.79 -5.74
C GLU A 95 -7.88 8.31 -5.16
N PHE A 96 -6.75 7.77 -5.61
CA PHE A 96 -5.43 8.24 -5.18
C PHE A 96 -5.11 9.67 -5.67
N ARG A 97 -5.76 10.17 -6.72
CA ARG A 97 -5.54 11.53 -7.24
C ARG A 97 -5.98 12.61 -6.25
N ARG A 98 -6.88 12.27 -5.32
CA ARG A 98 -7.30 13.16 -4.24
C ARG A 98 -6.17 13.47 -3.27
N PHE A 99 -5.15 12.61 -3.18
CA PHE A 99 -4.04 12.80 -2.26
C PHE A 99 -3.03 13.79 -2.87
N VAL A 100 -2.81 14.92 -2.19
CA VAL A 100 -1.91 15.98 -2.68
C VAL A 100 -0.50 15.44 -2.93
N LEU A 101 0.07 15.72 -4.11
CA LEU A 101 1.38 15.19 -4.52
C LEU A 101 1.44 13.64 -4.46
N SER A 102 0.31 12.97 -4.67
CA SER A 102 0.20 11.51 -4.74
C SER A 102 0.70 10.80 -3.48
N TRP A 103 0.66 11.46 -2.31
CA TRP A 103 1.30 10.94 -1.11
C TRP A 103 0.74 9.58 -0.67
N GLY A 104 -0.57 9.36 -0.89
CA GLY A 104 -1.24 8.09 -0.60
C GLY A 104 -0.70 6.94 -1.45
N ALA A 105 -0.72 7.10 -2.77
CA ALA A 105 -0.18 6.11 -3.70
C ALA A 105 1.30 5.84 -3.44
N LEU A 106 2.10 6.89 -3.24
CA LEU A 106 3.52 6.78 -2.93
C LEU A 106 3.77 5.93 -1.68
N TYR A 107 2.98 6.16 -0.62
CA TYR A 107 3.10 5.40 0.62
C TYR A 107 2.81 3.91 0.42
N VAL A 108 1.75 3.57 -0.31
CA VAL A 108 1.37 2.18 -0.57
C VAL A 108 2.41 1.47 -1.45
N ILE A 109 2.87 2.12 -2.52
CA ILE A 109 3.92 1.62 -3.40
C ILE A 109 5.21 1.36 -2.62
N GLN A 110 5.66 2.35 -1.84
CA GLN A 110 6.88 2.24 -1.04
C GLN A 110 6.76 1.11 0.00
N GLY A 111 5.61 0.99 0.65
CA GLY A 111 5.33 -0.08 1.62
C GLY A 111 5.40 -1.47 0.98
N PHE A 112 4.80 -1.63 -0.20
CA PHE A 112 4.89 -2.87 -0.97
C PHE A 112 6.34 -3.19 -1.36
N PHE A 113 7.05 -2.25 -1.97
CA PHE A 113 8.43 -2.45 -2.41
C PHE A 113 9.36 -2.85 -1.26
N SER A 114 9.30 -2.11 -0.15
CA SER A 114 10.16 -2.34 1.01
C SER A 114 9.85 -3.67 1.70
N GLY A 115 8.56 -4.03 1.80
CA GLY A 115 8.13 -5.31 2.34
C GLY A 115 8.55 -6.49 1.47
N HIS A 116 8.46 -6.35 0.14
CA HIS A 116 8.89 -7.37 -0.82
C HIS A 116 10.39 -7.61 -0.74
N SER A 117 11.21 -6.56 -0.86
CA SER A 117 12.68 -6.66 -0.77
C SER A 117 13.12 -7.30 0.56
N SER A 118 12.51 -6.92 1.69
CA SER A 118 12.80 -7.54 2.99
C SER A 118 12.45 -9.03 3.06
N TYR A 119 11.29 -9.42 2.51
CA TYR A 119 10.89 -10.82 2.46
C TYR A 119 11.83 -11.65 1.58
N GLU A 120 12.12 -11.18 0.37
CA GLU A 120 13.00 -11.87 -0.58
C GLU A 120 14.40 -12.10 -0.01
N ASN A 121 14.94 -11.12 0.72
CA ASN A 121 16.24 -11.24 1.38
C ASN A 121 16.26 -12.21 2.58
N THR A 122 15.10 -12.58 3.13
CA THR A 122 15.01 -13.37 4.38
C THR A 122 14.31 -14.72 4.24
N LYS A 123 13.59 -14.96 3.13
CA LYS A 123 12.73 -16.15 2.95
C LYS A 123 13.48 -17.49 2.97
N ASP A 124 14.77 -17.50 2.63
CA ASP A 124 15.61 -18.71 2.62
C ASP A 124 16.43 -18.88 3.91
N ASN A 125 16.50 -17.84 4.76
CA ASN A 125 17.25 -17.88 6.00
C ASN A 125 16.37 -18.41 7.15
N THR A 126 16.57 -19.67 7.53
CA THR A 126 15.85 -20.36 8.62
C THR A 126 16.11 -19.78 10.02
N ALA A 127 17.14 -18.94 10.19
CA ALA A 127 17.34 -18.20 11.43
C ALA A 127 16.38 -16.98 11.57
N THR A 128 15.73 -16.57 10.48
CA THR A 128 14.74 -15.48 10.50
C THR A 128 13.32 -16.00 10.69
N TYR A 129 12.43 -15.13 11.18
CA TYR A 129 11.00 -15.46 11.31
C TYR A 129 10.39 -15.90 9.96
N ASN A 130 10.67 -15.19 8.87
CA ASN A 130 10.14 -15.47 7.55
C ASN A 130 10.60 -16.83 7.02
N GLY A 131 11.90 -17.16 7.16
CA GLY A 131 12.41 -18.48 6.78
C GLY A 131 11.82 -19.62 7.61
N ARG A 132 11.70 -19.47 8.94
CA ARG A 132 11.00 -20.46 9.79
C ARG A 132 9.55 -20.66 9.37
N ARG A 133 8.83 -19.58 9.09
CA ARG A 133 7.42 -19.62 8.65
C ARG A 133 7.27 -20.37 7.32
N ARG A 134 8.18 -20.13 6.36
CA ARG A 134 8.17 -20.83 5.07
C ARG A 134 8.47 -22.32 5.21
N MET A 135 9.47 -22.70 5.99
CA MET A 135 9.78 -24.11 6.29
C MET A 135 8.59 -24.82 6.93
N ARG A 136 7.91 -24.20 7.91
CA ARG A 136 6.71 -24.77 8.53
C ARG A 136 5.59 -25.02 7.50
N ARG A 137 5.37 -24.10 6.57
CA ARG A 137 4.38 -24.27 5.49
C ARG A 137 4.76 -25.40 4.54
N GLN A 138 6.04 -25.53 4.19
CA GLN A 138 6.52 -26.63 3.36
C GLN A 138 6.36 -27.99 4.06
N GLN A 139 6.65 -28.07 5.36
CA GLN A 139 6.44 -29.29 6.15
C GLN A 139 4.95 -29.65 6.26
N GLN A 140 4.07 -28.66 6.45
CA GLN A 140 2.62 -28.88 6.47
C GLN A 140 2.08 -29.38 5.13
N HIS A 141 2.54 -28.79 4.01
CA HIS A 141 2.18 -29.29 2.67
C HIS A 141 2.73 -30.69 2.40
N ALA A 142 3.98 -30.97 2.80
CA ALA A 142 4.56 -32.30 2.65
C ALA A 142 3.79 -33.35 3.47
N ALA A 143 3.37 -33.01 4.69
CA ALA A 143 2.54 -33.88 5.53
C ALA A 143 1.12 -34.08 4.97
N ALA A 144 0.51 -33.03 4.40
CA ALA A 144 -0.82 -33.11 3.78
C ALA A 144 -0.84 -33.92 2.47
N HIS A 145 0.30 -34.05 1.79
CA HIS A 145 0.45 -34.81 0.53
C HIS A 145 1.26 -36.11 0.70
N SER A 146 1.57 -36.52 1.93
CA SER A 146 2.16 -37.83 2.17
C SER A 146 1.07 -38.89 1.98
N PRO A 147 1.25 -39.89 1.08
CA PRO A 147 0.30 -40.99 0.97
C PRO A 147 0.20 -41.68 2.34
N PRO A 148 -1.00 -42.12 2.76
CA PRO A 148 -1.14 -42.84 4.01
C PRO A 148 -0.14 -44.00 4.00
N PRO A 149 0.58 -44.25 5.12
CA PRO A 149 1.46 -45.40 5.19
C PRO A 149 0.63 -46.62 4.83
N ASN A 150 1.11 -47.38 3.84
CA ASN A 150 0.53 -48.66 3.44
C ASN A 150 0.24 -49.42 4.73
N ALA A 151 -1.05 -49.53 5.10
CA ALA A 151 -1.48 -50.46 6.11
C ALA A 151 -1.25 -51.83 5.47
N GLU A 152 -0.08 -52.39 5.75
CA GLU A 152 0.25 -53.77 5.41
C GLU A 152 -0.93 -54.63 5.85
N TYR A 153 -1.41 -55.44 4.92
CA TYR A 153 -2.46 -56.42 5.11
C TYR A 153 -2.10 -57.35 6.27
N ALA A 154 -2.48 -56.98 7.49
CA ALA A 154 -2.67 -57.93 8.58
C ALA A 154 -3.92 -58.74 8.25
N THR A 155 -3.77 -59.74 7.39
CA THR A 155 -4.72 -60.86 7.25
C THR A 155 -4.67 -61.64 8.57
N ASN A 156 -5.43 -61.16 9.56
CA ASN A 156 -5.80 -61.98 10.70
C ASN A 156 -7.13 -62.64 10.36
N GLN A 157 -7.03 -63.94 10.09
CA GLN A 157 -8.18 -64.80 9.84
C GLN A 157 -9.15 -64.77 11.01
N HIS A 158 -10.42 -64.82 10.63
CA HIS A 158 -11.61 -64.98 11.44
C HIS A 158 -11.47 -65.91 12.65
N GLY A 159 -11.88 -65.39 13.82
CA GLY A 159 -12.25 -66.16 15.01
C GLY A 159 -13.48 -65.51 15.64
N ALA A 160 -14.57 -66.27 15.71
CA ALA A 160 -15.94 -65.84 16.00
C ALA A 160 -16.20 -65.22 17.39
N GLY A 161 -17.23 -64.38 17.47
CA GLY A 161 -17.90 -64.04 18.74
C GLY A 161 -18.86 -62.83 18.63
N PRO A 162 -20.19 -63.00 18.78
CA PRO A 162 -21.18 -61.92 18.67
C PRO A 162 -21.62 -61.36 20.03
N SER A 163 -22.28 -60.19 19.97
CA SER A 163 -22.98 -59.46 21.07
C SER A 163 -22.05 -58.59 21.94
N HIS A 164 -22.29 -57.30 22.16
CA HIS A 164 -23.52 -56.70 22.67
C HIS A 164 -23.76 -55.26 22.19
N THR A 165 -25.03 -54.88 22.35
CA THR A 165 -25.71 -53.61 22.13
C THR A 165 -24.99 -52.34 22.65
N SER A 166 -25.06 -51.24 21.90
CA SER A 166 -25.66 -49.99 22.42
C SER A 166 -25.95 -48.99 21.30
N ARG A 167 -27.16 -48.43 21.33
CA ARG A 167 -27.62 -47.28 20.54
C ARG A 167 -26.78 -46.04 20.85
N CYS A 168 -26.55 -45.20 19.83
CA CYS A 168 -26.87 -43.76 19.86
C CYS A 168 -26.57 -43.16 18.46
N THR A 169 -27.62 -42.81 17.74
CA THR A 169 -27.70 -41.58 16.93
C THR A 169 -28.68 -40.65 17.68
N PRO A 170 -28.69 -39.31 17.51
CA PRO A 170 -28.23 -38.54 16.34
C PRO A 170 -27.50 -37.21 16.68
N ASP A 171 -27.23 -36.42 15.63
CA ASP A 171 -27.39 -34.95 15.58
C ASP A 171 -26.17 -34.02 15.72
N GLY A 172 -26.15 -32.98 14.88
CA GLY A 172 -25.12 -31.93 14.73
C GLY A 172 -24.19 -32.18 13.52
N GLY A 173 -24.35 -31.59 12.34
CA GLY A 173 -24.68 -30.19 12.08
C GLY A 173 -23.43 -29.35 12.31
N ASP A 174 -22.68 -29.04 11.25
CA ASP A 174 -21.93 -27.79 11.07
C ASP A 174 -21.18 -27.80 9.72
N ASP A 175 -21.72 -27.03 8.78
CA ASP A 175 -21.06 -26.57 7.57
C ASP A 175 -19.92 -25.62 7.95
N ASP A 176 -18.67 -26.09 8.00
CA ASP A 176 -17.51 -25.20 8.07
C ASP A 176 -16.82 -25.10 6.71
N SER A 177 -17.31 -24.12 5.95
CA SER A 177 -16.64 -23.56 4.78
C SER A 177 -15.34 -22.89 5.23
N GLY A 178 -14.26 -23.66 5.27
CA GLY A 178 -12.90 -23.16 5.49
C GLY A 178 -12.40 -22.30 4.33
N ALA A 179 -13.02 -21.16 4.10
CA ALA A 179 -12.47 -20.07 3.31
C ALA A 179 -11.25 -19.55 4.06
N ALA A 180 -10.07 -19.91 3.57
CA ALA A 180 -8.81 -19.37 4.04
C ALA A 180 -8.74 -17.86 3.73
N THR A 181 -9.34 -17.03 4.58
CA THR A 181 -9.04 -15.60 4.70
C THR A 181 -7.63 -15.47 5.24
N ALA A 182 -6.65 -15.55 4.34
CA ALA A 182 -5.31 -15.07 4.58
C ALA A 182 -5.35 -13.53 4.62
N ALA A 183 -5.91 -12.97 5.69
CA ALA A 183 -5.61 -11.60 6.12
C ALA A 183 -4.13 -11.56 6.49
N SER A 184 -3.30 -11.33 5.48
CA SER A 184 -1.85 -11.18 5.62
C SER A 184 -1.60 -9.87 6.35
N SER A 185 -1.49 -9.97 7.69
CA SER A 185 -1.06 -8.91 8.59
C SER A 185 0.37 -8.49 8.25
N PHE A 186 0.54 -7.61 7.26
CA PHE A 186 1.71 -6.75 7.16
C PHE A 186 1.49 -5.51 8.02
N GLY A 187 1.31 -5.75 9.32
CA GLY A 187 1.49 -4.74 10.36
C GLY A 187 2.92 -4.89 10.89
N VAL A 188 3.89 -4.38 10.14
CA VAL A 188 5.19 -4.03 10.72
C VAL A 188 5.36 -2.55 10.46
N GLU A 189 5.11 -1.78 11.52
CA GLU A 189 5.48 -0.38 11.64
C GLU A 189 7.01 -0.27 11.56
N VAL A 190 7.55 -0.28 10.34
CA VAL A 190 8.91 0.21 10.13
C VAL A 190 8.80 1.72 10.05
N ALA A 191 9.10 2.37 11.17
CA ALA A 191 9.41 3.79 11.27
C ALA A 191 10.65 4.11 10.40
N GLY A 192 10.49 4.04 9.09
CA GLY A 192 11.51 4.32 8.10
C GLY A 192 11.61 5.83 7.91
N ARG A 193 12.70 6.41 8.40
CA ARG A 193 13.11 7.79 8.16
C ARG A 193 13.11 8.11 6.66
N LEU A 194 12.00 8.70 6.16
CA LEU A 194 11.92 9.25 4.80
C LEU A 194 13.00 10.33 4.62
N PRO A 195 13.75 10.36 3.52
CA PRO A 195 14.65 11.46 3.19
C PRO A 195 13.85 12.65 2.64
N ARG A 196 14.48 13.83 2.68
CA ARG A 196 14.00 15.05 1.99
C ARG A 196 13.98 14.82 0.48
N LEU A 197 12.97 15.38 -0.19
CA LEU A 197 12.93 15.50 -1.65
C LEU A 197 14.01 16.52 -2.10
N PRO A 198 14.70 16.31 -3.23
CA PRO A 198 15.49 17.34 -3.87
C PRO A 198 14.54 18.22 -4.69
N GLY A 199 14.44 19.50 -4.35
CA GLY A 199 13.55 20.41 -5.07
C GLY A 199 13.23 21.72 -4.35
N ASP A 200 14.08 22.19 -3.44
CA ASP A 200 13.97 23.54 -2.88
C ASP A 200 15.36 24.17 -2.85
N GLU A 201 15.90 24.38 -4.05
CA GLU A 201 16.91 25.39 -4.32
C GLU A 201 16.19 26.59 -4.93
N SER A 202 15.30 27.17 -4.11
CA SER A 202 14.79 28.52 -4.33
C SER A 202 15.98 29.48 -4.26
N SER A 203 16.20 30.14 -5.38
CA SER A 203 17.27 31.08 -5.65
C SER A 203 17.29 32.23 -4.65
N GLU A 204 18.32 32.28 -3.80
CA GLU A 204 18.76 33.54 -3.20
C GLU A 204 19.66 34.23 -4.21
N LEU A 205 19.04 35.02 -5.09
CA LEU A 205 19.74 36.00 -5.91
C LEU A 205 20.17 37.15 -4.99
N GLU A 206 21.45 37.17 -4.64
CA GLU A 206 22.12 38.34 -4.10
C GLU A 206 22.00 39.47 -5.13
N SER A 207 21.06 40.39 -4.87
CA SER A 207 20.97 41.66 -5.58
C SER A 207 21.79 42.69 -4.80
N GLU A 208 23.07 42.80 -5.14
CA GLU A 208 23.88 43.98 -4.81
C GLU A 208 23.22 45.21 -5.45
N SER A 209 22.51 46.00 -4.64
CA SER A 209 22.09 47.35 -4.99
C SER A 209 22.95 48.34 -4.24
N SER A 210 23.99 48.81 -4.91
CA SER A 210 24.82 49.95 -4.51
C SER A 210 23.99 51.23 -4.55
N ASN A 211 23.49 51.67 -3.39
CA ASN A 211 22.97 53.02 -3.18
C ASN A 211 23.81 53.70 -2.10
N ALA A 212 24.88 54.36 -2.52
CA ALA A 212 25.59 55.35 -1.72
C ALA A 212 25.32 56.73 -2.32
N SER A 213 24.27 57.40 -1.83
CA SER A 213 24.14 58.86 -1.91
C SER A 213 24.26 59.37 -0.49
N SER A 214 25.42 59.94 -0.17
CA SER A 214 25.64 60.71 1.04
C SER A 214 25.44 62.19 0.71
N SER A 215 24.34 62.73 1.21
CA SER A 215 24.12 64.16 1.36
C SER A 215 23.52 64.33 2.74
N ASP A 216 24.34 64.70 3.72
CA ASP A 216 23.82 65.24 4.96
C ASP A 216 24.67 66.42 5.43
N SER A 217 23.96 67.38 5.96
CA SER A 217 24.28 68.80 5.98
C SER A 217 25.08 69.19 7.22
N GLU A 218 26.21 69.86 7.04
CA GLU A 218 26.83 70.63 8.13
C GLU A 218 26.15 72.00 8.22
N SER A 219 25.41 72.20 9.31
CA SER A 219 24.95 73.50 9.78
C SER A 219 25.45 73.72 11.21
N GLY A 220 26.34 74.71 11.36
CA GLY A 220 26.21 75.70 12.42
C GLY A 220 27.15 75.58 13.63
N SER A 221 27.56 76.78 14.07
CA SER A 221 28.29 77.17 15.30
C SER A 221 29.82 77.15 15.11
N ASP A 222 30.59 78.18 15.45
CA ASP A 222 30.42 79.23 16.46
C ASP A 222 31.49 80.34 16.24
N SER A 223 31.20 81.55 16.77
CA SER A 223 32.10 82.70 17.03
C SER A 223 32.58 83.62 15.90
#